data_AF-A0AAD2FL82-F1
#
_entry.id   AF-A0AAD2FL82-F1
#
_cell.length_a   1.000
_cell.length_b   1.000
_cell.length_c   1.000
_cell.angle_alpha   90.00
_cell.angle_beta   90.00
_cell.angle_gamma   90.00
#
_symmetry.space_group_name_H-M   'P 1'
#
loop_
_entity.id
_entity.type
_entity.pdbx_description
1 polymer ?
#
loop_
_entity_poly.entity_id
_entity_poly.type
_entity_poly.pdbx_seq_one_letter_code
_entity_poly.pdbx_strand_id
1 'polypeptide(L)'
;MIVNKKQLTIRFHVDDVLASHMEDLFTWINERYGGLKEVTCTRGRVRNYLGMTLDYSKKGKLKIRMDDYVQRMLDEFSVKFKEDDKQETPAGNNLLEVGKGKILDKDQQTEFQRFVAKHLFLTKHARLDMHPTVAI
;
A
#
# COMPACT_ATOMS: atom_id res chain seq x y z
N MET A 1 6.34 9.64 -22.33
CA MET A 1 7.40 10.24 -23.15
C MET A 1 7.86 9.23 -24.19
N ILE A 2 8.41 9.66 -25.33
CA ILE A 2 9.03 8.77 -26.31
C ILE A 2 10.55 8.91 -26.22
N VAL A 3 11.26 7.79 -26.06
CA VAL A 3 12.73 7.69 -26.09
C VAL A 3 13.07 6.64 -27.15
N ASN A 4 14.00 6.94 -28.05
CA ASN A 4 14.41 6.00 -29.11
C ASN A 4 13.23 5.40 -29.91
N LYS A 5 12.21 6.23 -30.21
CA LYS A 5 10.96 5.83 -30.89
C LYS A 5 10.13 4.77 -30.13
N LYS A 6 10.37 4.56 -28.83
CA LYS A 6 9.63 3.65 -27.94
C LYS A 6 9.03 4.41 -26.75
N GLN A 7 7.95 3.88 -26.19
CA GLN A 7 7.25 4.51 -25.08
C GLN A 7 7.99 4.29 -23.76
N LEU A 8 8.33 5.39 -23.10
CA LEU A 8 8.78 5.47 -21.72
C LEU A 8 7.64 6.02 -20.86
N THR A 9 7.22 5.22 -19.88
CA THR A 9 6.24 5.62 -18.86
C THR A 9 6.96 5.68 -17.51
N ILE A 10 6.80 6.78 -16.79
CA ILE A 10 7.38 6.98 -15.46
C ILE A 10 6.29 7.51 -14.53
N ARG A 11 6.29 7.02 -13.29
CA ARG A 11 5.53 7.53 -12.16
C ARG A 11 6.49 7.83 -11.01
N PHE A 12 6.30 8.99 -10.39
CA PHE A 12 7.04 9.43 -9.22
C PHE A 12 6.11 9.49 -8.01
N HIS A 13 6.64 9.12 -6.85
CA HIS A 13 6.08 9.41 -5.55
C HIS A 13 7.22 9.74 -4.59
N VAL A 14 7.46 11.03 -4.36
CA VAL A 14 8.64 11.51 -3.61
C VAL A 14 9.92 10.90 -4.22
N ASP A 15 10.63 10.02 -3.52
CA ASP A 15 11.84 9.33 -3.98
C ASP A 15 11.58 7.96 -4.61
N ASP A 16 10.34 7.46 -4.60
CA ASP A 16 9.96 6.20 -5.23
C ASP A 16 9.60 6.38 -6.71
N VAL A 17 10.35 5.69 -7.59
CA VAL A 17 10.17 5.72 -9.04
C VAL A 17 9.67 4.37 -9.56
N LEU A 18 8.56 4.40 -10.29
CA LEU A 18 8.09 3.27 -11.11
C LEU A 18 8.23 3.65 -12.58
N ALA A 19 9.07 2.92 -13.32
CA ALA A 19 9.31 3.19 -14.73
C ALA A 19 9.21 1.93 -15.60
N SER A 20 8.73 2.10 -16.83
CA SER A 20 8.67 1.04 -17.84
C SER A 20 9.18 1.55 -19.18
N HIS A 21 10.13 0.82 -19.76
CA HIS A 21 10.67 1.04 -21.10
C HIS A 21 11.16 -0.30 -21.67
N MET A 22 11.39 -0.35 -22.99
CA MET A 22 11.95 -1.54 -23.65
C MET A 22 13.44 -1.71 -23.35
N GLU A 23 14.18 -0.60 -23.27
CA GLU A 23 15.61 -0.57 -22.95
C GLU A 23 15.84 -0.46 -21.44
N ASP A 24 17.06 -0.78 -21.00
CA ASP A 24 17.41 -0.65 -19.59
C ASP A 24 17.49 0.81 -19.16
N LEU A 25 16.72 1.16 -18.12
CA LEU A 25 16.73 2.49 -17.52
C LEU A 25 17.63 2.54 -16.29
N PHE A 26 17.91 1.40 -15.66
CA PHE A 26 18.59 1.38 -14.38
C PHE A 26 20.00 1.95 -14.49
N THR A 27 20.76 1.51 -15.50
CA THR A 27 22.12 2.00 -15.76
C THR A 27 22.14 3.52 -15.86
N TRP A 28 21.25 4.11 -16.68
CA TRP A 28 21.17 5.56 -16.85
C TRP A 28 20.77 6.30 -15.56
N ILE A 29 19.79 5.77 -14.81
CA ILE A 29 19.37 6.37 -13.53
C ILE A 29 20.52 6.34 -12.53
N ASN A 30 21.24 5.22 -12.42
CA ASN A 30 22.33 5.07 -11.48
C ASN A 30 23.54 5.93 -11.84
N GLU A 31 23.89 6.03 -13.13
CA GLU A 31 24.92 6.96 -13.62
C GLU A 31 24.60 8.42 -13.28
N ARG A 32 23.32 8.80 -13.40
CA ARG A 32 22.90 10.20 -13.20
C ARG A 32 22.69 10.57 -11.74
N TYR A 33 22.18 9.65 -10.92
CA TYR A 33 21.68 9.92 -9.57
C TYR A 33 22.29 9.04 -8.47
N GLY A 34 23.03 7.99 -8.80
CA GLY A 34 23.64 7.08 -7.83
C GLY A 34 24.65 7.75 -6.88
N GLY A 35 25.20 8.90 -7.28
CA GLY A 35 26.04 9.73 -6.40
C GLY A 35 25.29 10.53 -5.33
N LEU A 36 23.96 10.71 -5.47
CA LEU A 36 23.14 11.42 -4.48
C LEU A 36 22.63 10.47 -3.38
N LYS A 37 22.17 9.30 -3.80
CA LYS A 37 21.66 8.22 -2.95
C LYS A 37 21.79 6.93 -3.74
N GLU A 38 22.09 5.83 -3.05
CA GLU A 38 22.12 4.51 -3.68
C GLU A 38 20.77 4.24 -4.36
N VAL A 39 20.81 3.99 -5.68
CA VAL A 39 19.61 3.65 -6.45
C VAL A 39 19.40 2.16 -6.34
N THR A 40 18.46 1.74 -5.48
CA THR A 40 18.00 0.35 -5.43
C THR A 40 16.98 0.12 -6.53
N CYS A 41 17.24 -0.83 -7.43
CA CYS A 41 16.31 -1.17 -8.51
C CYS A 41 15.87 -2.63 -8.42
N THR A 42 14.56 -2.83 -8.52
CA THR A 42 13.98 -4.17 -8.74
C THR A 42 13.44 -4.23 -10.15
N ARG A 43 13.81 -5.27 -10.91
CA ARG A 43 13.31 -5.51 -12.27
C ARG A 43 12.48 -6.80 -12.31
N GLY A 44 11.38 -6.78 -13.04
CA GLY A 44 10.49 -7.94 -13.14
C GLY A 44 9.06 -7.55 -13.48
N ARG A 45 8.21 -8.58 -13.64
CA ARG A 45 6.77 -8.43 -13.83
C ARG A 45 6.01 -8.30 -12.49
N VAL A 46 6.61 -8.70 -11.38
CA VAL A 46 6.06 -8.54 -10.03
C VAL A 46 7.00 -7.63 -9.26
N ARG A 47 6.49 -6.52 -8.72
CA ARG A 47 7.31 -5.54 -7.97
C ARG A 47 6.52 -4.91 -6.83
N ASN A 48 7.23 -4.53 -5.79
CA ASN A 48 6.69 -3.72 -4.70
C ASN A 48 6.80 -2.23 -5.04
N TYR A 49 5.71 -1.49 -4.83
CA TYR A 49 5.65 -0.04 -5.01
C TYR A 49 4.67 0.56 -4.00
N LEU A 50 5.14 1.47 -3.13
CA LEU A 50 4.32 2.13 -2.10
C LEU A 50 3.54 1.14 -1.22
N GLY A 51 4.16 0.03 -0.83
CA GLY A 51 3.50 -1.00 -0.03
C GLY A 51 2.47 -1.86 -0.78
N MET A 52 2.33 -1.69 -2.10
CA MET A 52 1.54 -2.56 -2.97
C MET A 52 2.44 -3.51 -3.75
N THR A 53 2.01 -4.76 -3.93
CA THR A 53 2.56 -5.65 -4.97
C THR A 53 1.81 -5.41 -6.28
N LEU A 54 2.54 -4.98 -7.30
CA LEU A 54 2.04 -4.83 -8.67
C LEU A 54 2.49 -6.04 -9.50
N ASP A 55 1.54 -6.84 -9.96
CA ASP A 55 1.77 -8.05 -10.76
C ASP A 55 1.24 -7.90 -12.19
N TYR A 56 2.18 -7.83 -13.14
CA TYR A 56 2.02 -7.74 -14.59
C TYR A 56 2.30 -9.07 -15.30
N SER A 57 2.35 -10.20 -14.58
CA SER A 57 2.68 -11.53 -15.13
C SER A 57 1.76 -11.94 -16.27
N LYS A 58 0.48 -11.56 -16.18
CA LYS A 58 -0.55 -11.84 -17.18
C LYS A 58 -0.73 -10.66 -18.14
N LYS A 59 -0.50 -10.91 -19.43
CA LYS A 59 -0.67 -9.90 -20.50
C LYS A 59 -2.05 -9.26 -20.42
N GLY A 60 -2.08 -7.92 -20.47
CA GLY A 60 -3.32 -7.13 -20.45
C GLY A 60 -4.01 -7.06 -19.08
N LYS A 61 -3.40 -7.57 -18.00
CA LYS A 61 -3.95 -7.48 -16.64
C LYS A 61 -2.91 -6.95 -15.68
N LEU A 62 -3.34 -6.08 -14.79
CA LEU A 62 -2.60 -5.67 -13.60
C LEU A 62 -3.35 -6.24 -12.39
N LYS A 63 -2.65 -7.03 -11.57
CA LYS A 63 -3.13 -7.39 -10.24
C LYS A 63 -2.43 -6.51 -9.22
N ILE A 64 -3.21 -5.88 -8.34
CA ILE A 64 -2.70 -5.10 -7.22
C ILE A 64 -3.01 -5.91 -5.97
N ARG A 65 -1.99 -6.22 -5.17
CA ARG A 65 -2.15 -6.90 -3.88
C ARG A 65 -1.53 -6.08 -2.77
N MET A 66 -2.10 -6.19 -1.57
CA MET A 66 -1.65 -5.52 -0.35
C MET A 66 -1.64 -6.50 0.83
N ASP A 67 -1.57 -7.80 0.56
CA ASP A 67 -1.48 -8.88 1.53
C ASP A 67 -0.31 -8.68 2.50
N ASP A 68 0.90 -8.39 1.99
CA ASP A 68 2.06 -8.10 2.85
C ASP A 68 1.87 -6.84 3.71
N TYR A 69 1.13 -5.85 3.21
CA TYR A 69 0.81 -4.64 3.96
C TYR A 69 -0.17 -4.94 5.10
N VAL A 70 -1.22 -5.73 4.82
CA VAL A 70 -2.19 -6.18 5.82
C VAL A 70 -1.51 -7.04 6.88
N GLN A 71 -0.63 -7.97 6.49
CA GLN A 71 0.09 -8.80 7.45
C GLN A 71 0.92 -7.94 8.42
N ARG A 72 1.68 -6.97 7.90
CA ARG A 72 2.43 -6.03 8.76
C ARG A 72 1.52 -5.20 9.67
N MET A 73 0.34 -4.80 9.20
CA MET A 73 -0.63 -4.14 10.08
C MET A 73 -1.04 -5.03 11.25
N LEU A 74 -1.37 -6.31 11.00
CA LEU A 74 -1.73 -7.26 12.05
C LEU A 74 -0.57 -7.54 13.01
N ASP A 75 0.64 -7.69 12.49
CA ASP A 75 1.84 -7.92 13.29
C ASP A 75 2.16 -6.71 14.20
N GLU A 76 1.93 -5.49 13.71
CA GLU A 76 2.19 -4.26 14.44
C GLU A 76 1.08 -3.86 15.43
N PHE A 77 -0.14 -4.39 15.30
CA PHE A 77 -1.25 -4.00 16.18
C PHE A 77 -1.09 -4.63 17.56
N SER A 78 -1.35 -3.85 18.61
CA SER A 78 -1.19 -4.29 20.01
C SER A 78 -2.12 -5.46 20.36
N VAL A 79 -3.33 -5.49 19.79
CA VAL A 79 -4.29 -6.59 19.97
C VAL A 79 -3.98 -7.71 18.99
N LYS A 80 -3.85 -8.93 19.53
CA LYS A 80 -3.65 -10.14 18.72
C LYS A 80 -4.96 -10.88 18.56
N PHE A 81 -5.25 -11.22 17.31
CA PHE A 81 -6.41 -12.00 16.91
C PHE A 81 -6.02 -13.46 16.77
N LYS A 82 -6.90 -14.35 17.18
CA LYS A 82 -6.78 -15.79 16.92
C LYS A 82 -7.35 -16.12 15.55
N GLU A 83 -7.04 -17.29 15.01
CA GLU A 83 -7.56 -17.72 13.70
C GLU A 83 -9.09 -17.92 13.69
N ASP A 84 -9.71 -18.14 14.86
CA ASP A 84 -11.14 -18.23 15.07
C ASP A 84 -11.84 -16.87 15.22
N ASP A 85 -11.09 -15.77 15.39
CA ASP A 85 -11.64 -14.42 15.44
C ASP A 85 -12.05 -13.97 14.03
N LYS A 86 -13.29 -14.29 13.65
CA LYS A 86 -13.88 -13.96 12.36
C LYS A 86 -15.03 -12.98 12.54
N GLN A 87 -15.11 -12.02 11.61
CA GLN A 87 -16.25 -11.11 11.46
C GLN A 87 -16.79 -11.23 10.04
N GLU A 88 -18.10 -11.42 9.93
CA GLU A 88 -18.77 -11.57 8.63
C GLU A 88 -18.86 -10.23 7.89
N THR A 89 -18.99 -9.14 8.65
CA THR A 89 -19.12 -7.78 8.12
C THR A 89 -17.96 -6.90 8.59
N PRO A 90 -17.49 -5.94 7.76
CA PRO A 90 -16.46 -5.00 8.18
C PRO A 90 -16.86 -4.12 9.38
N ALA A 91 -18.17 -3.87 9.55
CA ALA A 91 -18.74 -3.06 10.61
C ALA A 91 -19.86 -3.80 11.36
N GLY A 92 -20.06 -3.44 12.63
CA GLY A 92 -21.23 -3.84 13.39
C GLY A 92 -22.48 -2.99 13.08
N ASN A 93 -23.63 -3.42 13.60
CA ASN A 93 -24.92 -2.75 13.37
C ASN A 93 -25.01 -1.33 13.97
N ASN A 94 -24.08 -0.98 14.85
CA ASN A 94 -24.02 0.28 15.59
C ASN A 94 -22.99 1.27 15.01
N LEU A 95 -22.54 1.09 13.76
CA LEU A 95 -21.50 1.92 13.14
C LEU A 95 -21.81 3.43 13.18
N LEU A 96 -23.10 3.80 13.06
CA LEU A 96 -23.56 5.20 13.05
C LEU A 96 -24.02 5.69 14.44
N GLU A 97 -23.90 4.85 15.46
CA GLU A 97 -24.29 5.22 16.82
C GLU A 97 -23.12 5.83 17.59
N VAL A 98 -23.42 6.73 18.53
CA VAL A 98 -22.39 7.29 19.41
C VAL A 98 -21.82 6.18 20.29
N GLY A 99 -20.49 6.02 20.26
CA GLY A 99 -19.78 5.04 21.07
C GLY A 99 -20.00 5.26 22.57
N LYS A 100 -20.43 4.22 23.28
CA LYS A 100 -20.59 4.21 24.76
C LYS A 100 -19.33 3.74 25.50
N GLY A 101 -18.21 3.66 24.79
CA GLY A 101 -16.94 3.17 25.30
C GLY A 101 -16.27 4.14 26.27
N LYS A 102 -15.31 3.63 27.04
CA LYS A 102 -14.40 4.48 27.82
C LYS A 102 -13.49 5.28 26.88
N ILE A 103 -13.10 6.47 27.32
CA ILE A 103 -12.09 7.26 26.62
C ILE A 103 -10.78 6.46 26.63
N LEU A 104 -10.19 6.28 25.45
CA LEU A 104 -8.90 5.62 25.28
C LEU A 104 -7.78 6.43 25.97
N ASP A 105 -6.77 5.76 26.49
CA ASP A 105 -5.55 6.46 26.94
C ASP A 105 -4.77 7.04 25.76
N LYS A 106 -3.72 7.83 26.03
CA LYS A 106 -2.95 8.52 24.98
C LYS A 106 -2.28 7.55 24.00
N ASP A 107 -1.80 6.41 24.47
CA ASP A 107 -1.09 5.44 23.65
C ASP A 107 -2.08 4.70 22.74
N GLN A 108 -3.23 4.31 23.30
CA GLN A 108 -4.35 3.73 22.57
C GLN A 108 -4.92 4.70 21.52
N GLN A 109 -5.07 5.99 21.84
CA GLN A 109 -5.52 7.00 20.88
C GLN A 109 -4.53 7.14 19.71
N THR A 110 -3.23 7.17 20.03
CA THR A 110 -2.16 7.28 19.01
C THR A 110 -2.15 6.06 18.11
N GLU A 111 -2.25 4.86 18.69
CA GLU A 111 -2.35 3.62 17.92
C GLU A 111 -3.61 3.61 17.04
N PHE A 112 -4.77 3.95 17.61
CA PHE A 112 -6.03 4.01 16.87
C PHE A 112 -5.94 4.95 15.66
N GLN A 113 -5.48 6.19 15.85
CA GLN A 113 -5.30 7.16 14.78
C GLN A 113 -4.33 6.64 13.69
N ARG A 114 -3.21 6.04 14.11
CA ARG A 114 -2.23 5.44 13.20
C ARG A 114 -2.86 4.33 12.36
N PHE A 115 -3.65 3.46 12.99
CA PHE A 115 -4.29 2.33 12.32
C PHE A 115 -5.45 2.74 11.42
N VAL A 116 -6.21 3.78 11.78
CA VAL A 116 -7.22 4.39 10.89
C VAL A 116 -6.54 4.93 9.63
N ALA A 117 -5.42 5.65 9.76
CA ALA A 117 -4.67 6.15 8.60
C ALA A 117 -4.15 5.01 7.70
N LYS A 118 -3.62 3.94 8.29
CA LYS A 118 -3.19 2.75 7.55
C LYS A 118 -4.36 2.05 6.82
N HIS A 119 -5.51 1.92 7.48
CA HIS A 119 -6.72 1.37 6.84
C HIS A 119 -7.23 2.28 5.71
N LEU A 120 -7.21 3.60 5.87
CA LEU A 120 -7.58 4.53 4.79
C LEU A 120 -6.69 4.36 3.56
N PHE A 121 -5.39 4.13 3.76
CA PHE A 121 -4.46 3.81 2.67
C PHE A 121 -4.84 2.50 1.97
N LEU A 122 -5.09 1.43 2.73
CA LEU A 122 -5.51 0.13 2.19
C LEU A 122 -6.83 0.21 1.41
N THR A 123 -7.85 0.87 1.98
CA THR A 123 -9.20 0.93 1.37
C THR A 123 -9.20 1.69 0.06
N LYS A 124 -8.37 2.74 -0.09
CA LYS A 124 -8.25 3.49 -1.34
C LYS A 124 -7.53 2.73 -2.46
N HIS A 125 -6.81 1.65 -2.15
CA HIS A 125 -5.96 0.95 -3.13
C HIS A 125 -6.37 -0.50 -3.42
N ALA A 126 -6.87 -1.25 -2.43
CA ALA A 126 -7.18 -2.67 -2.59
C ALA A 126 -8.53 -3.13 -2.01
N ARG A 127 -9.09 -2.41 -1.02
CA ARG A 127 -10.31 -2.80 -0.29
C ARG A 127 -11.32 -1.68 -0.17
N LEU A 128 -11.75 -1.14 -1.31
CA LEU A 128 -12.72 -0.03 -1.37
C LEU A 128 -14.04 -0.39 -0.69
N ASP A 129 -14.39 -1.68 -0.66
CA ASP A 129 -15.54 -2.23 0.05
C ASP A 129 -15.57 -1.90 1.56
N MET A 130 -14.40 -1.74 2.19
CA MET A 130 -14.29 -1.38 3.62
C MET A 130 -14.20 0.14 3.86
N HIS A 131 -14.15 0.96 2.81
CA HIS A 131 -13.95 2.40 2.96
C HIS A 131 -15.00 3.09 3.83
N PRO A 132 -16.32 2.80 3.70
CA PRO A 132 -17.33 3.43 4.53
C PRO A 132 -17.08 3.19 6.02
N THR A 133 -16.71 1.97 6.40
CA THR A 133 -16.46 1.61 7.81
C THR A 133 -15.28 2.35 8.44
N VAL A 134 -14.28 2.72 7.65
CA VAL A 134 -13.06 3.36 8.15
C VAL A 134 -13.19 4.89 8.15
N ALA A 135 -14.02 5.45 7.26
CA ALA A 135 -14.12 6.89 7.03
C ALA A 135 -15.25 7.58 7.83
N ILE A 136 -16.09 6.81 8.52
CA ILE A 136 -17.19 7.30 9.37
C ILE A 136 -16.67 7.71 10.74
#